data_AF-A0A9E4B6I5-F1
#
_entry.id   AF-A0A9E4B6I5-F1
#
_cell.length_a   1.000
_cell.length_b   1.000
_cell.length_c   1.000
_cell.angle_alpha   90.00
_cell.angle_beta   90.00
_cell.angle_gamma   90.00
#
_symmetry.space_group_name_H-M   'P 1'
#
loop_
_entity.id
_entity.type
_entity.pdbx_description
1 polymer ?
#
loop_
_entity_poly.entity_id
_entity_poly.type
_entity_poly.pdbx_seq_one_letter_code
_entity_poly.pdbx_strand_id
1 'polypeptide(L)'
;MHAHPARHDTRQPPFDSLVTALNRQSGRVARGVLAGWVAAGLTVVGLIAPAASAAQVRRPTFPSPPPFAGEEMTVLEYDPRSTLVVPGTELGRARYPFIDVHLHLDGTASREELAELVAGMDSINLQVGVNLSGGTGDLLAAQIRGFEEAAPGRIVVFANVDFTGVGTPGFGERAAAQLESDFQIGARGLKIFKDLGMYVEDVSGQRVGVDDPRLDPIWEKAGELGMPVLIHTADPAEFWAPMDQHNERWLELRERPRRKQEAPPTWEELIGEQMNLFRRHPNTHFIAAHLGWMGNDLARLGSLLDEIPNMHTELGAVIYEPGRQPRFAREFFIKYQDRILMGKDRWDPGEYSTYFRVLETDDEYFPYYRKYHAFWRMYGLDLPDEVLRKVYFENALKLVPGLDATRFPGG
;
A
#
# COMPACT_ATOMS: atom_id res chain seq x y z
N MET A 1 -36.38 8.69 -46.87
CA MET A 1 -34.95 8.91 -47.16
C MET A 1 -34.16 8.30 -46.03
N HIS A 2 -33.47 7.20 -46.32
CA HIS A 2 -32.67 6.41 -45.39
C HIS A 2 -31.33 7.09 -45.11
N ALA A 3 -30.90 7.11 -43.84
CA ALA A 3 -29.49 7.12 -43.47
C ALA A 3 -29.33 6.60 -42.02
N HIS A 4 -28.78 5.38 -41.91
CA HIS A 4 -28.22 4.81 -40.68
C HIS A 4 -26.89 5.49 -40.33
N PRO A 5 -26.52 5.59 -39.04
CA PRO A 5 -25.12 5.59 -38.64
C PRO A 5 -24.71 4.26 -37.99
N ALA A 6 -23.45 3.92 -38.26
CA ALA A 6 -22.80 2.65 -38.05
C ALA A 6 -22.58 2.28 -36.58
N ARG A 7 -22.70 0.98 -36.28
CA ARG A 7 -22.22 0.35 -35.05
C ARG A 7 -20.70 0.13 -35.19
N HIS A 8 -19.92 0.71 -34.30
CA HIS A 8 -18.52 0.33 -34.10
C HIS A 8 -18.48 -0.90 -33.17
N ASP A 9 -18.09 -2.03 -33.74
CA ASP A 9 -17.77 -3.29 -33.05
C ASP A 9 -16.29 -3.24 -32.65
N THR A 10 -16.00 -2.99 -31.36
CA THR A 10 -14.65 -3.09 -30.81
C THR A 10 -14.54 -4.35 -29.95
N ARG A 11 -14.46 -5.50 -30.62
CA ARG A 11 -13.98 -6.74 -29.99
C ARG A 11 -12.47 -6.66 -29.78
N GLN A 12 -12.07 -6.36 -28.53
CA GLN A 12 -10.70 -6.61 -28.06
C GLN A 12 -10.45 -8.14 -28.01
N PRO A 13 -9.28 -8.63 -28.42
CA PRO A 13 -8.94 -10.05 -28.28
C PRO A 13 -8.59 -10.39 -26.82
N PRO A 14 -8.89 -11.61 -26.35
CA PRO A 14 -8.52 -12.05 -25.00
C PRO A 14 -6.99 -12.19 -24.85
N PHE A 15 -6.49 -11.81 -23.66
CA PHE A 15 -5.09 -11.57 -23.31
C PHE A 15 -4.22 -12.84 -23.10
N ASP A 16 -4.69 -14.01 -23.56
CA ASP A 16 -4.01 -15.31 -23.32
C ASP A 16 -2.98 -15.69 -24.41
N SER A 17 -2.76 -14.87 -25.45
CA SER A 17 -1.92 -15.28 -26.59
C SER A 17 -0.47 -14.74 -26.60
N LEU A 18 -0.01 -14.04 -25.57
CA LEU A 18 1.34 -13.43 -25.55
C LEU A 18 2.33 -14.12 -24.61
N VAL A 19 1.87 -14.96 -23.68
CA VAL A 19 2.75 -15.69 -22.74
C VAL A 19 3.17 -17.07 -23.28
N THR A 20 2.44 -17.65 -24.23
CA THR A 20 2.78 -18.97 -24.80
C THR A 20 3.77 -18.92 -25.99
N ALA A 21 4.01 -17.74 -26.58
CA ALA A 21 4.90 -17.59 -27.74
C ALA A 21 6.39 -17.43 -27.38
N LEU A 22 6.72 -16.98 -26.17
CA LEU A 22 8.11 -16.75 -25.73
C LEU A 22 8.80 -18.00 -25.16
N ASN A 23 8.06 -19.07 -24.83
CA ASN A 23 8.61 -20.30 -24.23
C ASN A 23 8.88 -21.45 -25.24
N ARG A 24 8.71 -21.23 -26.55
CA ARG A 24 8.95 -22.28 -27.59
C ARG A 24 10.24 -22.11 -28.40
N GLN A 25 11.04 -21.07 -28.17
CA GLN A 25 12.23 -20.80 -28.99
C GLN A 25 13.57 -21.17 -28.32
N SER A 26 13.58 -21.61 -27.07
CA SER A 26 14.81 -21.87 -26.29
C SER A 26 15.18 -23.36 -26.14
N GLY A 27 14.51 -24.27 -26.85
CA GLY A 27 14.52 -25.71 -26.51
C GLY A 27 14.94 -26.70 -27.61
N ARG A 28 15.64 -26.28 -28.68
CA ARG A 28 16.06 -27.20 -29.75
C ARG A 28 17.38 -26.82 -30.44
N VAL A 29 18.52 -27.05 -29.79
CA VAL A 29 19.74 -27.54 -30.47
C VAL A 29 20.61 -28.29 -29.45
N ALA A 30 20.32 -29.56 -29.19
CA ALA A 30 21.28 -30.49 -28.60
C ALA A 30 20.86 -31.93 -28.89
N ARG A 31 21.55 -32.59 -29.83
CA ARG A 31 21.93 -34.03 -29.89
C ARG A 31 21.92 -34.62 -31.30
N GLY A 32 23.02 -35.31 -31.64
CA GLY A 32 23.24 -36.16 -32.83
C GLY A 32 24.71 -36.08 -33.29
N VAL A 33 25.70 -36.81 -32.75
CA VAL A 33 26.04 -38.26 -32.76
C VAL A 33 26.95 -38.70 -33.94
N LEU A 34 28.21 -39.02 -33.57
CA LEU A 34 29.16 -40.10 -33.98
C LEU A 34 30.01 -40.14 -35.27
N ALA A 35 31.25 -40.67 -35.04
CA ALA A 35 32.17 -41.48 -35.88
C ALA A 35 33.09 -40.74 -36.89
N GLY A 36 34.36 -41.08 -37.14
CA GLY A 36 35.24 -42.18 -36.71
C GLY A 36 36.14 -42.70 -37.88
N TRP A 37 37.43 -42.31 -37.89
CA TRP A 37 38.64 -42.97 -38.47
C TRP A 37 38.85 -43.24 -40.00
N VAL A 38 39.89 -42.57 -40.55
CA VAL A 38 41.08 -43.09 -41.30
C VAL A 38 41.13 -43.29 -42.84
N ALA A 39 42.15 -42.61 -43.43
CA ALA A 39 43.15 -43.00 -44.45
C ALA A 39 43.13 -42.42 -45.89
N ALA A 40 44.35 -41.95 -46.25
CA ALA A 40 44.96 -41.74 -47.58
C ALA A 40 44.40 -40.62 -48.46
N GLY A 41 45.16 -39.69 -49.04
CA GLY A 41 46.60 -39.51 -49.28
C GLY A 41 46.75 -38.49 -50.42
N LEU A 42 47.94 -37.89 -50.56
CA LEU A 42 48.42 -36.98 -51.64
C LEU A 42 48.23 -35.45 -51.50
N THR A 43 49.30 -34.85 -50.96
CA THR A 43 50.15 -33.80 -51.57
C THR A 43 49.50 -32.66 -52.38
N VAL A 44 49.46 -31.45 -51.82
CA VAL A 44 50.18 -30.25 -52.32
C VAL A 44 50.38 -29.29 -51.13
N VAL A 45 51.64 -28.99 -50.82
CA VAL A 45 52.03 -27.93 -49.89
C VAL A 45 51.82 -26.59 -50.60
N GLY A 46 50.74 -25.90 -50.25
CA GLY A 46 50.52 -24.49 -50.58
C GLY A 46 50.49 -23.67 -49.30
N LEU A 47 51.61 -23.02 -48.98
CA LEU A 47 51.69 -22.01 -47.92
C LEU A 47 50.82 -20.80 -48.31
N ILE A 48 49.62 -20.71 -47.72
CA ILE A 48 48.87 -19.45 -47.62
C ILE A 48 48.63 -19.23 -46.13
N ALA A 49 49.52 -18.45 -45.51
CA ALA A 49 49.26 -17.89 -44.20
C ALA A 49 48.17 -16.80 -44.36
N PRO A 50 47.02 -16.88 -43.69
CA PRO A 50 46.16 -15.71 -43.56
C PRO A 50 46.83 -14.80 -42.54
N ALA A 51 47.43 -13.71 -43.01
CA ALA A 51 47.78 -12.57 -42.17
C ALA A 51 46.49 -11.91 -41.68
N ALA A 52 45.84 -12.50 -40.68
CA ALA A 52 44.80 -11.82 -39.93
C ALA A 52 45.48 -10.80 -39.02
N SER A 53 45.66 -9.59 -39.54
CA SER A 53 45.98 -8.43 -38.72
C SER A 53 44.79 -8.21 -37.77
N ALA A 54 44.92 -8.66 -36.53
CA ALA A 54 44.04 -8.25 -35.45
C ALA A 54 44.30 -6.76 -35.23
N ALA A 55 43.61 -5.91 -35.99
CA ALA A 55 43.48 -4.51 -35.67
C ALA A 55 42.78 -4.43 -34.31
N GLN A 56 43.56 -4.34 -33.24
CA GLN A 56 43.08 -3.88 -31.94
C GLN A 56 42.41 -2.54 -32.19
N VAL A 57 41.08 -2.52 -32.19
CA VAL A 57 40.30 -1.30 -32.12
C VAL A 57 40.69 -0.64 -30.80
N ARG A 58 41.66 0.28 -30.84
CA ARG A 58 42.02 1.13 -29.71
C ARG A 58 40.74 1.90 -29.37
N ARG A 59 40.09 1.51 -28.27
CA ARG A 59 39.07 2.37 -27.65
C ARG A 59 39.72 3.72 -27.39
N PRO A 60 39.13 4.84 -27.83
CA PRO A 60 39.68 6.16 -27.52
C PRO A 60 39.81 6.28 -26.00
N THR A 61 41.03 6.44 -25.52
CA THR A 61 41.32 6.77 -24.12
C THR A 61 41.01 8.24 -23.96
N PHE A 62 39.85 8.56 -23.38
CA PHE A 62 39.56 9.92 -22.95
C PHE A 62 40.48 10.26 -21.77
N PRO A 63 41.12 11.44 -21.75
CA PRO A 63 41.85 11.88 -20.57
C PRO A 63 40.90 11.91 -19.37
N SER A 64 41.37 11.47 -18.21
CA SER A 64 40.59 11.57 -16.98
C SER A 64 40.19 13.03 -16.76
N PRO A 65 38.91 13.31 -16.45
CA PRO A 65 38.50 14.67 -16.12
C PRO A 65 39.34 15.16 -14.93
N PRO A 66 39.64 16.48 -14.87
CA PRO A 66 40.27 17.04 -13.69
C PRO A 66 39.44 16.72 -12.44
N PRO A 67 40.07 16.62 -11.25
CA PRO A 67 39.32 16.43 -10.01
C PRO A 67 38.23 17.51 -9.89
N PHE A 68 37.05 17.09 -9.46
CA PHE A 68 35.89 17.97 -9.30
C PHE A 68 36.25 19.12 -8.36
N ALA A 69 36.21 20.35 -8.86
CA ALA A 69 36.58 21.55 -8.11
C ALA A 69 35.37 22.21 -7.40
N GLY A 70 34.23 21.51 -7.33
CA GLY A 70 33.02 21.99 -6.67
C GLY A 70 32.90 21.51 -5.23
N GLU A 71 31.92 22.08 -4.52
CA GLU A 71 31.57 21.69 -3.16
C GLU A 71 31.00 20.26 -3.13
N GLU A 72 31.48 19.45 -2.18
CA GLU A 72 30.90 18.12 -1.92
C GLU A 72 29.59 18.28 -1.15
N MET A 73 28.58 17.49 -1.51
CA MET A 73 27.26 17.53 -0.91
C MET A 73 26.79 16.12 -0.54
N THR A 74 26.16 15.97 0.62
CA THR A 74 25.54 14.71 1.03
C THR A 74 24.20 14.48 0.31
N VAL A 75 23.75 13.23 0.23
CA VAL A 75 22.42 12.90 -0.32
C VAL A 75 21.27 13.57 0.46
N LEU A 76 21.47 13.90 1.74
CA LEU A 76 20.49 14.63 2.55
C LEU A 76 20.34 16.09 2.08
N GLU A 77 21.47 16.73 1.78
CA GLU A 77 21.53 18.11 1.29
C GLU A 77 21.11 18.23 -0.18
N TYR A 78 21.28 17.16 -0.97
CA TYR A 78 20.91 17.14 -2.39
C TYR A 78 19.39 17.26 -2.58
N ASP A 79 18.92 18.46 -2.86
CA ASP A 79 17.51 18.79 -3.12
C ASP A 79 17.39 19.75 -4.33
N PRO A 80 17.60 19.25 -5.55
CA PRO A 80 17.59 20.10 -6.73
C PRO A 80 16.19 20.68 -6.98
N ARG A 81 16.16 22.00 -7.26
CA ARG A 81 14.97 22.63 -7.84
C ARG A 81 14.79 22.10 -9.27
N SER A 82 13.60 21.60 -9.55
CA SER A 82 13.27 21.13 -10.90
C SER A 82 13.40 22.26 -11.92
N THR A 83 14.04 21.97 -13.05
CA THR A 83 14.03 22.84 -14.24
C THR A 83 12.96 22.42 -15.24
N LEU A 84 12.27 21.30 -15.01
CA LEU A 84 11.12 20.88 -15.80
C LEU A 84 9.95 21.84 -15.53
N VAL A 85 9.41 22.41 -16.61
CA VAL A 85 8.21 23.26 -16.57
C VAL A 85 7.09 22.49 -17.25
N VAL A 86 6.14 22.03 -16.45
CA VAL A 86 4.92 21.33 -16.88
C VAL A 86 3.71 21.99 -16.21
N PRO A 87 2.50 21.88 -16.78
CA PRO A 87 1.29 22.27 -16.09
C PRO A 87 1.17 21.58 -14.72
N GLY A 88 0.54 22.25 -13.77
CA GLY A 88 0.30 21.68 -12.44
C GLY A 88 -0.85 22.36 -11.73
N THR A 89 -1.47 21.61 -10.83
CA THR A 89 -2.68 21.97 -10.10
C THR A 89 -2.37 22.09 -8.60
N GLU A 90 -2.75 23.20 -7.99
CA GLU A 90 -2.74 23.37 -6.53
C GLU A 90 -4.09 22.93 -5.97
N LEU A 91 -4.16 21.70 -5.47
CA LEU A 91 -5.36 21.17 -4.82
C LEU A 91 -5.28 21.35 -3.30
N GLY A 92 -6.05 22.29 -2.77
CA GLY A 92 -6.24 22.48 -1.32
C GLY A 92 -7.44 21.72 -0.73
N ARG A 93 -8.27 21.11 -1.59
CA ARG A 93 -9.54 20.49 -1.21
C ARG A 93 -9.87 19.33 -2.16
N ALA A 94 -10.42 18.23 -1.63
CA ALA A 94 -10.87 17.10 -2.44
C ALA A 94 -12.07 17.47 -3.33
N ARG A 95 -12.08 16.97 -4.57
CA ARG A 95 -13.19 17.15 -5.53
C ARG A 95 -14.52 16.63 -4.99
N TYR A 96 -14.50 15.49 -4.30
CA TYR A 96 -15.68 14.90 -3.66
C TYR A 96 -15.52 14.88 -2.14
N PRO A 97 -16.63 14.96 -1.37
CA PRO A 97 -16.57 14.70 0.06
C PRO A 97 -15.99 13.31 0.29
N PHE A 98 -15.14 13.16 1.30
CA PHE A 98 -14.47 11.90 1.55
C PHE A 98 -14.51 11.50 3.02
N ILE A 99 -14.20 10.23 3.23
CA ILE A 99 -14.03 9.57 4.52
C ILE A 99 -12.57 9.17 4.61
N ASP A 100 -11.91 9.50 5.71
CA ASP A 100 -10.59 8.97 6.01
C ASP A 100 -10.74 7.78 6.95
N VAL A 101 -10.50 6.56 6.46
CA VAL A 101 -10.64 5.35 7.29
C VAL A 101 -9.43 5.07 8.19
N HIS A 102 -8.41 5.94 8.17
CA HIS A 102 -7.16 5.73 8.88
C HIS A 102 -6.66 7.03 9.51
N LEU A 103 -7.16 7.34 10.70
CA LEU A 103 -6.62 8.40 11.54
C LEU A 103 -6.25 7.88 12.92
N HIS A 104 -5.23 8.50 13.50
CA HIS A 104 -4.90 8.38 14.91
C HIS A 104 -5.11 9.74 15.58
N LEU A 105 -6.24 9.89 16.26
CA LEU A 105 -6.64 11.10 16.97
C LEU A 105 -6.48 10.92 18.48
N ASP A 106 -6.15 12.01 19.17
CA ASP A 106 -6.08 12.03 20.63
C ASP A 106 -7.50 12.10 21.21
N GLY A 107 -7.91 11.04 21.91
CA GLY A 107 -9.19 10.96 22.60
C GLY A 107 -9.34 11.88 23.81
N THR A 108 -8.27 12.55 24.22
CA THR A 108 -8.23 13.50 25.34
C THR A 108 -8.19 14.96 24.88
N ALA A 109 -8.30 15.20 23.57
CA ALA A 109 -8.33 16.53 22.98
C ALA A 109 -9.42 17.40 23.63
N SER A 110 -9.06 18.65 23.90
CA SER A 110 -9.97 19.69 24.37
C SER A 110 -11.04 20.02 23.33
N ARG A 111 -12.11 20.69 23.76
CA ARG A 111 -13.18 21.12 22.86
C ARG A 111 -12.67 22.06 21.78
N GLU A 112 -11.71 22.92 22.12
CA GLU A 112 -11.06 23.85 21.21
C GLU A 112 -10.26 23.09 20.14
N GLU A 113 -9.44 22.12 20.53
CA GLU A 113 -8.68 21.27 19.60
C GLU A 113 -9.61 20.45 18.69
N LEU A 114 -10.74 19.98 19.20
CA LEU A 114 -11.75 19.28 18.40
C LEU A 114 -12.46 20.22 17.42
N ALA A 115 -12.72 21.47 17.79
CA ALA A 115 -13.26 22.46 16.87
C ALA A 115 -12.27 22.82 15.76
N GLU A 116 -10.97 22.92 16.07
CA GLU A 116 -9.90 23.12 15.08
C GLU A 116 -9.77 21.91 14.14
N LEU A 117 -9.86 20.69 14.68
CA LEU A 117 -9.92 19.46 13.89
C LEU A 117 -11.09 19.53 12.89
N VAL A 118 -12.31 19.81 13.35
CA VAL A 118 -13.49 19.89 12.48
C VAL A 118 -13.35 20.99 11.43
N ALA A 119 -12.85 22.17 11.79
CA ALA A 119 -12.60 23.24 10.81
C ALA A 119 -11.55 22.81 9.76
N GLY A 120 -10.50 22.10 10.19
CA GLY A 120 -9.52 21.50 9.29
C GLY A 120 -10.15 20.47 8.35
N MET A 121 -11.00 19.58 8.87
CA MET A 121 -11.75 18.60 8.09
C MET A 121 -12.63 19.30 7.04
N ASP A 122 -13.38 20.32 7.46
CA ASP A 122 -14.25 21.10 6.60
C ASP A 122 -13.47 21.79 5.50
N SER A 123 -12.25 22.30 5.77
CA SER A 123 -11.42 23.00 4.79
C SER A 123 -11.01 22.11 3.60
N ILE A 124 -10.78 20.81 3.85
CA ILE A 124 -10.32 19.86 2.85
C ILE A 124 -11.41 18.98 2.25
N ASN A 125 -12.67 19.13 2.68
CA ASN A 125 -13.83 18.29 2.29
C ASN A 125 -13.89 16.91 2.98
N LEU A 126 -13.20 16.74 4.10
CA LEU A 126 -13.30 15.53 4.91
C LEU A 126 -14.60 15.56 5.72
N GLN A 127 -15.53 14.67 5.40
CA GLN A 127 -16.82 14.62 6.10
C GLN A 127 -16.73 13.76 7.35
N VAL A 128 -16.06 12.61 7.28
CA VAL A 128 -15.94 11.69 8.42
C VAL A 128 -14.52 11.17 8.55
N GLY A 129 -13.94 11.27 9.74
CA GLY A 129 -12.69 10.61 10.09
C GLY A 129 -12.93 9.36 10.93
N VAL A 130 -12.21 8.27 10.65
CA VAL A 130 -12.20 7.07 11.49
C VAL A 130 -10.98 7.10 12.39
N ASN A 131 -11.19 7.29 13.69
CA ASN A 131 -10.15 7.16 14.69
C ASN A 131 -9.90 5.69 15.01
N LEU A 132 -8.67 5.24 14.79
CA LEU A 132 -8.23 3.87 15.02
C LEU A 132 -7.58 3.66 16.40
N SER A 133 -7.53 4.71 17.23
CA SER A 133 -6.96 4.71 18.59
C SER A 133 -8.04 4.65 19.70
N GLY A 134 -9.12 3.91 19.50
CA GLY A 134 -10.27 3.93 20.41
C GLY A 134 -10.03 3.27 21.77
N GLY A 135 -9.07 2.36 21.88
CA GLY A 135 -8.94 1.49 23.05
C GLY A 135 -10.15 0.55 23.17
N THR A 136 -10.50 0.19 24.41
CA THR A 136 -11.62 -0.71 24.73
C THR A 136 -12.31 -0.24 26.02
N GLY A 137 -13.55 -0.68 26.25
CA GLY A 137 -14.28 -0.46 27.50
C GLY A 137 -14.47 1.02 27.84
N ASP A 138 -14.19 1.41 29.08
CA ASP A 138 -14.44 2.76 29.59
C ASP A 138 -13.65 3.85 28.84
N LEU A 139 -12.41 3.52 28.40
CA LEU A 139 -11.59 4.44 27.62
C LEU A 139 -12.26 4.73 26.27
N LEU A 140 -12.69 3.69 25.56
CA LEU A 140 -13.43 3.81 24.31
C LEU A 140 -14.73 4.61 24.49
N ALA A 141 -15.49 4.29 25.54
CA ALA A 141 -16.74 4.96 25.84
C ALA A 141 -16.55 6.47 26.10
N ALA A 142 -15.48 6.84 26.81
CA ALA A 142 -15.13 8.23 27.05
C ALA A 142 -14.76 8.97 25.75
N GLN A 143 -13.95 8.35 24.89
CA GLN A 143 -13.57 8.95 23.61
C GLN A 143 -14.78 9.16 22.68
N ILE A 144 -15.64 8.14 22.53
CA ILE A 144 -16.84 8.23 21.70
C ILE A 144 -17.74 9.38 22.17
N ARG A 145 -17.97 9.49 23.48
CA ARG A 145 -18.75 10.61 24.03
C ARG A 145 -18.10 11.96 23.76
N GLY A 146 -16.80 12.09 23.99
CA GLY A 146 -16.07 13.34 23.74
C GLY A 146 -16.16 13.79 22.28
N PHE A 147 -15.94 12.87 21.35
CA PHE A 147 -16.07 13.16 19.91
C PHE A 147 -17.51 13.47 19.51
N GLU A 148 -18.49 12.72 20.00
CA GLU A 148 -19.89 12.95 19.64
C GLU A 148 -20.43 14.27 20.22
N GLU A 149 -20.03 14.65 21.44
CA GLU A 149 -20.41 15.94 22.03
C GLU A 149 -19.80 17.13 21.29
N ALA A 150 -18.55 17.01 20.82
CA ALA A 150 -17.84 18.10 20.14
C ALA A 150 -18.10 18.16 18.63
N ALA A 151 -18.26 17.01 17.98
CA ALA A 151 -18.32 16.85 16.54
C ALA A 151 -19.30 15.71 16.12
N PRO A 152 -20.61 15.88 16.35
CA PRO A 152 -21.61 14.83 16.13
C PRO A 152 -21.52 14.17 14.74
N GLY A 153 -21.31 12.85 14.73
CA GLY A 153 -21.20 12.06 13.50
C GLY A 153 -20.01 12.40 12.59
N ARG A 154 -19.03 13.20 13.04
CA ARG A 154 -17.84 13.54 12.27
C ARG A 154 -16.69 12.58 12.52
N ILE A 155 -16.62 11.97 13.69
CA ILE A 155 -15.58 11.02 14.05
C ILE A 155 -16.23 9.69 14.42
N VAL A 156 -15.85 8.63 13.70
CA VAL A 156 -16.19 7.24 14.05
C VAL A 156 -14.98 6.62 14.73
N VAL A 157 -15.21 5.78 15.74
CA VAL A 157 -14.12 5.17 16.52
C VAL A 157 -14.11 3.67 16.31
N PHE A 158 -12.92 3.12 16.02
CA PHE A 158 -12.68 1.68 16.02
C PHE A 158 -12.15 1.25 17.40
N ALA A 159 -12.64 0.11 17.88
CA ALA A 159 -12.13 -0.52 19.08
C ALA A 159 -10.72 -1.10 18.84
N ASN A 160 -10.00 -1.37 19.92
CA ASN A 160 -8.73 -2.09 19.92
C ASN A 160 -8.83 -3.34 20.81
N VAL A 161 -7.87 -4.24 20.67
CA VAL A 161 -7.75 -5.44 21.52
C VAL A 161 -6.62 -5.24 22.51
N ASP A 162 -6.86 -5.52 23.80
CA ASP A 162 -5.80 -5.72 24.78
C ASP A 162 -5.32 -7.17 24.72
N PHE A 163 -4.10 -7.38 24.23
CA PHE A 163 -3.49 -8.71 24.11
C PHE A 163 -2.86 -9.21 25.42
N THR A 164 -2.98 -8.46 26.52
CA THR A 164 -2.48 -8.90 27.82
C THR A 164 -3.14 -10.21 28.24
N GLY A 165 -2.34 -11.24 28.49
CA GLY A 165 -2.83 -12.54 28.95
C GLY A 165 -3.27 -13.50 27.83
N VAL A 166 -2.92 -13.23 26.56
CA VAL A 166 -3.00 -14.23 25.49
C VAL A 166 -2.33 -15.53 25.94
N GLY A 167 -2.97 -16.66 25.63
CA GLY A 167 -2.52 -17.99 26.05
C GLY A 167 -3.12 -18.49 27.37
N THR A 168 -3.82 -17.65 28.12
CA THR A 168 -4.70 -18.13 29.20
C THR A 168 -5.95 -18.82 28.64
N PRO A 169 -6.50 -19.84 29.32
CA PRO A 169 -7.73 -20.51 28.87
C PRO A 169 -8.87 -19.52 28.66
N GLY A 170 -9.55 -19.60 27.51
CA GLY A 170 -10.71 -18.77 27.18
C GLY A 170 -10.39 -17.31 26.79
N PHE A 171 -9.14 -16.99 26.45
CA PHE A 171 -8.75 -15.62 26.09
C PHE A 171 -9.57 -15.07 24.91
N GLY A 172 -9.63 -15.82 23.80
CA GLY A 172 -10.31 -15.37 22.58
C GLY A 172 -11.78 -15.05 22.81
N GLU A 173 -12.47 -15.89 23.57
CA GLU A 173 -13.89 -15.73 23.91
C GLU A 173 -14.13 -14.50 24.79
N ARG A 174 -13.23 -14.21 25.74
CA ARG A 174 -13.31 -12.98 26.53
C ARG A 174 -13.04 -11.73 25.70
N ALA A 175 -12.04 -11.77 24.82
CA ALA A 175 -11.74 -10.66 23.93
C ALA A 175 -12.89 -10.41 22.93
N ALA A 176 -13.51 -11.47 22.41
CA ALA A 176 -14.71 -11.38 21.59
C ALA A 176 -15.90 -10.78 22.34
N ALA A 177 -16.14 -11.20 23.59
CA ALA A 177 -17.18 -10.61 24.44
C ALA A 177 -16.92 -9.12 24.73
N GLN A 178 -15.65 -8.74 24.92
CA GLN A 178 -15.27 -7.33 25.05
C GLN A 178 -15.55 -6.54 23.77
N LEU A 179 -15.21 -7.08 22.60
CA LEU A 179 -15.51 -6.46 21.30
C LEU A 179 -17.02 -6.26 21.09
N GLU A 180 -17.83 -7.24 21.49
CA GLU A 180 -19.29 -7.11 21.45
C GLU A 180 -19.79 -5.97 22.36
N SER A 181 -19.25 -5.86 23.58
CA SER A 181 -19.54 -4.72 24.47
C SER A 181 -19.13 -3.39 23.84
N ASP A 182 -17.95 -3.32 23.24
CA ASP A 182 -17.42 -2.12 22.59
C ASP A 182 -18.29 -1.68 21.40
N PHE A 183 -18.83 -2.63 20.64
CA PHE A 183 -19.80 -2.37 19.59
C PHE A 183 -21.10 -1.74 20.12
N GLN A 184 -21.64 -2.28 21.23
CA GLN A 184 -22.83 -1.73 21.88
C GLN A 184 -22.61 -0.31 22.42
N ILE A 185 -21.39 0.00 22.85
CA ILE A 185 -20.99 1.34 23.30
C ILE A 185 -20.91 2.33 22.13
N GLY A 186 -20.63 1.84 20.92
CA GLY A 186 -20.64 2.66 19.70
C GLY A 186 -19.48 2.44 18.75
N ALA A 187 -18.54 1.54 19.03
CA ALA A 187 -17.50 1.21 18.06
C ALA A 187 -18.10 0.67 16.76
N ARG A 188 -17.47 1.00 15.64
CA ARG A 188 -17.93 0.60 14.29
C ARG A 188 -16.89 -0.16 13.46
N GLY A 189 -15.78 -0.54 14.09
CA GLY A 189 -14.77 -1.40 13.51
C GLY A 189 -13.73 -1.77 14.55
N LEU A 190 -12.76 -2.58 14.14
CA LEU A 190 -11.66 -3.03 14.97
C LEU A 190 -10.34 -2.63 14.33
N LYS A 191 -9.44 -2.01 15.10
CA LYS A 191 -8.05 -1.79 14.69
C LYS A 191 -7.13 -2.75 15.42
N ILE A 192 -6.30 -3.44 14.64
CA ILE A 192 -5.15 -4.21 15.11
C ILE A 192 -3.87 -3.48 14.71
N PHE A 193 -3.01 -3.21 15.69
CA PHE A 193 -1.71 -2.58 15.48
C PHE A 193 -0.65 -3.62 15.12
N LYS A 194 0.50 -3.15 14.63
CA LYS A 194 1.60 -4.01 14.19
C LYS A 194 2.33 -4.75 15.30
N ASP A 195 2.02 -4.47 16.56
CA ASP A 195 2.55 -5.21 17.69
C ASP A 195 2.08 -6.67 17.66
N LEU A 196 0.85 -6.96 17.26
CA LEU A 196 0.42 -8.33 16.97
C LEU A 196 1.24 -8.88 15.80
N GLY A 197 1.83 -10.05 16.00
CA GLY A 197 2.75 -10.67 15.05
C GLY A 197 4.20 -10.25 15.22
N MET A 198 4.49 -8.99 15.58
CA MET A 198 5.88 -8.52 15.73
C MET A 198 6.42 -8.61 17.15
N TYR A 199 5.63 -8.23 18.16
CA TYR A 199 6.12 -7.96 19.53
C TYR A 199 5.23 -8.52 20.64
N VAL A 200 3.95 -8.79 20.37
CA VAL A 200 3.06 -9.40 21.38
C VAL A 200 3.56 -10.80 21.71
N GLU A 201 3.76 -11.05 22.99
CA GLU A 201 4.09 -12.37 23.55
C GLU A 201 2.92 -12.90 24.37
N ASP A 202 2.74 -14.21 24.35
CA ASP A 202 1.77 -14.89 25.21
C ASP A 202 2.30 -15.07 26.64
N VAL A 203 1.47 -15.61 27.53
CA VAL A 203 1.86 -15.87 28.93
C VAL A 203 3.06 -16.80 29.11
N SER A 204 3.52 -17.48 28.07
CA SER A 204 4.71 -18.33 28.07
C SER A 204 5.95 -17.63 27.49
N GLY A 205 5.84 -16.34 27.12
CA GLY A 205 6.91 -15.58 26.47
C GLY A 205 7.11 -15.97 24.99
N GLN A 206 6.10 -16.54 24.33
CA GLN A 206 6.18 -16.87 22.90
C GLN A 206 5.46 -15.82 22.06
N ARG A 207 6.07 -15.41 20.94
CA ARG A 207 5.45 -14.51 19.96
C ARG A 207 4.08 -15.04 19.53
N VAL A 208 3.08 -14.17 19.58
CA VAL A 208 1.74 -14.44 19.07
C VAL A 208 1.72 -14.08 17.59
N GLY A 209 1.55 -15.08 16.72
CA GLY A 209 1.39 -14.87 15.28
C GLY A 209 0.08 -14.14 14.96
N VAL A 210 0.04 -13.46 13.82
CA VAL A 210 -1.17 -12.71 13.40
C VAL A 210 -2.36 -13.64 13.18
N ASP A 211 -2.12 -14.87 12.72
CA ASP A 211 -3.12 -15.90 12.48
C ASP A 211 -3.23 -16.95 13.60
N ASP A 212 -2.81 -16.61 14.83
CA ASP A 212 -2.92 -17.50 15.98
C ASP A 212 -4.38 -17.91 16.20
N PRO A 213 -4.71 -19.22 16.19
CA PRO A 213 -6.09 -19.70 16.27
C PRO A 213 -6.77 -19.37 17.61
N ARG A 214 -6.00 -19.05 18.66
CA ARG A 214 -6.56 -18.59 19.94
C ARG A 214 -7.26 -17.23 19.81
N LEU A 215 -7.01 -16.50 18.72
CA LEU A 215 -7.62 -15.21 18.41
C LEU A 215 -8.83 -15.33 17.48
N ASP A 216 -9.07 -16.50 16.88
CA ASP A 216 -10.19 -16.73 15.93
C ASP A 216 -11.55 -16.21 16.43
N PRO A 217 -11.94 -16.39 17.72
CA PRO A 217 -13.21 -15.87 18.22
C PRO A 217 -13.39 -14.35 18.07
N ILE A 218 -12.30 -13.57 18.09
CA ILE A 218 -12.35 -12.10 17.93
C ILE A 218 -12.77 -11.75 16.49
N TRP A 219 -12.18 -12.43 15.52
CA TRP A 219 -12.41 -12.19 14.10
C TRP A 219 -13.78 -12.66 13.66
N GLU A 220 -14.22 -13.81 14.17
CA GLU A 220 -15.57 -14.33 13.97
C GLU A 220 -16.61 -13.35 14.53
N LYS A 221 -16.41 -12.86 15.76
CA LYS A 221 -17.29 -11.86 16.36
C LYS A 221 -17.33 -10.56 15.57
N ALA A 222 -16.19 -10.07 15.06
CA ALA A 222 -16.18 -8.90 14.19
C ALA A 222 -17.05 -9.10 12.93
N GLY A 223 -16.97 -10.28 12.31
CA GLY A 223 -17.82 -10.65 11.17
C GLY A 223 -19.31 -10.73 11.52
N GLU A 224 -19.66 -11.34 12.65
CA GLU A 224 -21.05 -11.40 13.14
C GLU A 224 -21.65 -10.01 13.36
N LEU A 225 -20.86 -9.06 13.84
CA LEU A 225 -21.28 -7.68 14.10
C LEU A 225 -21.24 -6.79 12.85
N GLY A 226 -20.74 -7.30 11.72
CA GLY A 226 -20.51 -6.51 10.52
C GLY A 226 -19.42 -5.43 10.69
N MET A 227 -18.53 -5.60 11.67
CA MET A 227 -17.42 -4.69 11.93
C MET A 227 -16.23 -5.04 11.04
N PRO A 228 -15.73 -4.12 10.19
CA PRO A 228 -14.50 -4.34 9.48
C PRO A 228 -13.30 -4.31 10.44
N VAL A 229 -12.28 -5.11 10.14
CA VAL A 229 -11.02 -5.16 10.88
C VAL A 229 -9.93 -4.49 10.05
N LEU A 230 -9.50 -3.29 10.43
CA LEU A 230 -8.31 -2.67 9.85
C LEU A 230 -7.08 -3.18 10.59
N ILE A 231 -6.20 -3.88 9.90
CA ILE A 231 -5.02 -4.50 10.50
C ILE A 231 -3.73 -3.96 9.88
N HIS A 232 -2.85 -3.51 10.75
CA HIS A 232 -1.48 -3.17 10.41
C HIS A 232 -0.60 -4.35 10.82
N THR A 233 0.03 -5.00 9.85
CA THR A 233 1.04 -6.03 10.08
C THR A 233 2.32 -5.63 9.35
N ALA A 234 3.47 -5.82 9.98
CA ALA A 234 4.78 -5.45 9.44
C ALA A 234 4.93 -3.95 9.12
N ASP A 235 5.94 -3.63 8.32
CA ASP A 235 6.32 -2.32 7.78
C ASP A 235 6.86 -2.58 6.34
N PRO A 236 7.39 -1.59 5.57
CA PRO A 236 7.99 -1.86 4.27
C PRO A 236 9.02 -2.99 4.31
N ALA A 237 9.00 -3.88 3.31
CA ALA A 237 9.88 -5.06 3.27
C ALA A 237 11.36 -4.70 3.33
N GLU A 238 11.73 -3.53 2.82
CA GLU A 238 13.10 -3.03 2.81
C GLU A 238 13.63 -2.74 4.23
N PHE A 239 12.77 -2.67 5.25
CA PHE A 239 13.20 -2.55 6.65
C PHE A 239 13.83 -3.85 7.15
N TRP A 240 13.54 -5.00 6.53
CA TRP A 240 14.22 -6.27 6.79
C TRP A 240 15.48 -6.44 5.92
N ALA A 241 15.59 -5.73 4.79
CA ALA A 241 16.73 -5.82 3.88
C ALA A 241 18.02 -5.21 4.47
N PRO A 242 19.21 -5.58 3.95
CA PRO A 242 20.47 -4.92 4.29
C PRO A 242 20.42 -3.40 4.05
N MET A 243 21.11 -2.61 4.88
CA MET A 243 21.24 -1.17 4.67
C MET A 243 22.45 -0.84 3.78
N ASP A 244 22.32 -1.07 2.47
CA ASP A 244 23.35 -0.78 1.47
C ASP A 244 22.79 0.05 0.29
N GLN A 245 23.58 0.23 -0.77
CA GLN A 245 23.20 1.03 -1.95
C GLN A 245 22.01 0.44 -2.74
N HIS A 246 21.53 -0.76 -2.42
CA HIS A 246 20.42 -1.42 -3.10
C HIS A 246 19.09 -1.31 -2.33
N ASN A 247 19.11 -0.76 -1.11
CA ASN A 247 17.90 -0.58 -0.30
C ASN A 247 17.25 0.78 -0.58
N GLU A 248 16.07 0.79 -1.21
CA GLU A 248 15.37 2.05 -1.55
C GLU A 248 14.92 2.85 -0.31
N ARG A 249 14.81 2.21 0.86
CA ARG A 249 14.49 2.84 2.16
C ARG A 249 15.71 3.18 2.99
N TRP A 250 16.92 3.08 2.42
CA TRP A 250 18.14 3.42 3.14
C TRP A 250 18.11 4.81 3.76
N LEU A 251 17.57 5.81 3.04
CA LEU A 251 17.48 7.19 3.55
C LEU A 251 16.56 7.28 4.77
N GLU A 252 15.40 6.61 4.69
CA GLU A 252 14.46 6.50 5.79
C GLU A 252 15.10 5.84 7.01
N LEU A 253 15.76 4.70 6.81
CA LEU A 253 16.42 3.96 7.88
C LEU A 253 17.61 4.72 8.46
N ARG A 254 18.33 5.50 7.64
CA ARG A 254 19.41 6.39 8.13
C ARG A 254 18.85 7.50 9.03
N GLU A 255 17.73 8.10 8.65
CA GLU A 255 17.08 9.15 9.42
C GLU A 255 16.28 8.62 10.63
N ARG A 256 15.80 7.37 10.54
CA ARG A 256 14.94 6.71 11.54
C ARG A 256 15.45 5.29 11.80
N PRO A 257 16.64 5.12 12.42
CA PRO A 257 17.31 3.82 12.55
C PRO A 257 16.51 2.78 13.34
N ARG A 258 15.63 3.21 14.26
CA ARG A 258 14.72 2.33 15.00
C ARG A 258 13.67 1.62 14.14
N ARG A 259 13.54 1.98 12.85
CA ARG A 259 12.64 1.31 11.90
C ARG A 259 13.26 0.05 11.29
N LYS A 260 14.58 -0.14 11.38
CA LYS A 260 15.24 -1.36 10.91
C LYS A 260 14.69 -2.55 11.69
N GLN A 261 14.33 -3.61 10.97
CA GLN A 261 13.86 -4.86 11.54
C GLN A 261 14.89 -5.97 11.34
N GLU A 262 14.97 -6.88 12.30
CA GLU A 262 15.79 -8.09 12.24
C GLU A 262 14.88 -9.31 12.35
N ALA A 263 15.18 -10.36 11.60
CA ALA A 263 14.44 -11.62 11.71
C ALA A 263 15.02 -12.49 12.84
N PRO A 264 14.19 -13.31 13.52
CA PRO A 264 12.75 -13.50 13.31
C PRO A 264 11.85 -12.46 14.04
N PRO A 265 10.60 -12.25 13.58
CA PRO A 265 9.99 -12.82 12.38
C PRO A 265 10.44 -12.12 11.07
N THR A 266 10.43 -12.87 9.98
CA THR A 266 10.65 -12.33 8.63
C THR A 266 9.41 -11.59 8.11
N TRP A 267 9.60 -10.72 7.13
CA TRP A 267 8.48 -10.02 6.48
C TRP A 267 7.49 -10.99 5.82
N GLU A 268 7.98 -12.03 5.14
CA GLU A 268 7.12 -13.02 4.48
C GLU A 268 6.32 -13.88 5.46
N GLU A 269 6.88 -14.17 6.64
CA GLU A 269 6.10 -14.82 7.72
C GLU A 269 4.96 -13.91 8.18
N LEU A 270 5.25 -12.64 8.50
CA LEU A 270 4.23 -11.69 8.97
C LEU A 270 3.08 -11.48 7.97
N ILE A 271 3.42 -11.22 6.71
CA ILE A 271 2.42 -11.03 5.65
C ILE A 271 1.69 -12.33 5.35
N GLY A 272 2.39 -13.48 5.37
CA GLY A 272 1.79 -14.80 5.24
C GLY A 272 0.74 -15.09 6.32
N GLU A 273 1.08 -14.84 7.59
CA GLU A 273 0.16 -14.95 8.73
C GLU A 273 -1.07 -14.04 8.50
N GLN A 274 -0.89 -12.77 8.13
CA GLN A 274 -2.02 -11.87 7.84
C GLN A 274 -2.94 -12.41 6.73
N MET A 275 -2.38 -12.92 5.62
CA MET A 275 -3.20 -13.45 4.53
C MET A 275 -3.89 -14.77 4.92
N ASN A 276 -3.27 -15.60 5.75
CA ASN A 276 -3.91 -16.82 6.29
C ASN A 276 -5.12 -16.48 7.15
N LEU A 277 -4.98 -15.46 8.01
CA LEU A 277 -6.08 -14.93 8.81
C LEU A 277 -7.26 -14.54 7.91
N PHE A 278 -7.02 -13.75 6.86
CA PHE A 278 -8.10 -13.27 6.00
C PHE A 278 -8.83 -14.42 5.29
N ARG A 279 -8.08 -15.42 4.79
CA ARG A 279 -8.64 -16.62 4.15
C ARG A 279 -9.50 -17.45 5.11
N ARG A 280 -9.10 -17.55 6.37
CA ARG A 280 -9.79 -18.36 7.38
C ARG A 280 -11.14 -17.76 7.80
N HIS A 281 -11.30 -16.45 7.68
CA HIS A 281 -12.46 -15.70 8.16
C HIS A 281 -13.24 -15.02 7.02
N PRO A 282 -13.83 -15.78 6.07
CA PRO A 282 -14.46 -15.22 4.86
C PRO A 282 -15.70 -14.34 5.14
N ASN A 283 -16.30 -14.45 6.32
CA ASN A 283 -17.46 -13.66 6.74
C ASN A 283 -17.06 -12.33 7.42
N THR A 284 -15.76 -12.10 7.60
CA THR A 284 -15.24 -10.88 8.22
C THR A 284 -14.50 -10.08 7.16
N HIS A 285 -14.85 -8.80 7.02
CA HIS A 285 -14.11 -7.93 6.13
C HIS A 285 -12.86 -7.38 6.80
N PHE A 286 -11.73 -7.48 6.12
CA PHE A 286 -10.45 -6.94 6.58
C PHE A 286 -10.04 -5.76 5.72
N ILE A 287 -9.35 -4.78 6.30
CA ILE A 287 -8.67 -3.70 5.58
C ILE A 287 -7.18 -3.85 5.87
N ALA A 288 -6.42 -4.31 4.89
CA ALA A 288 -4.96 -4.36 4.98
C ALA A 288 -4.41 -2.94 4.91
N ALA A 289 -3.84 -2.46 6.00
CA ALA A 289 -3.29 -1.12 6.07
C ALA A 289 -2.16 -0.92 5.05
N HIS A 290 -1.98 0.31 4.57
CA HIS A 290 -0.83 0.74 3.78
C HIS A 290 -0.63 -0.05 2.48
N LEU A 291 -1.69 -0.32 1.71
CA LEU A 291 -1.64 -1.18 0.53
C LEU A 291 -1.12 -2.60 0.84
N GLY A 292 -1.32 -3.09 2.08
CA GLY A 292 -0.77 -4.35 2.57
C GLY A 292 0.77 -4.38 2.55
N TRP A 293 1.43 -3.22 2.56
CA TRP A 293 2.87 -3.05 2.30
C TRP A 293 3.34 -3.62 0.96
N MET A 294 2.43 -3.71 -0.01
CA MET A 294 2.68 -4.20 -1.38
C MET A 294 2.35 -3.12 -2.43
N GLY A 295 2.33 -1.84 -2.06
CA GLY A 295 2.13 -0.74 -3.00
C GLY A 295 3.22 -0.67 -4.09
N ASN A 296 4.43 -1.11 -3.79
CA ASN A 296 5.53 -1.25 -4.75
C ASN A 296 5.35 -2.42 -5.73
N ASP A 297 4.52 -3.41 -5.38
CA ASP A 297 4.19 -4.60 -6.19
C ASP A 297 2.66 -4.77 -6.31
N LEU A 298 2.04 -3.87 -7.08
CA LEU A 298 0.59 -3.89 -7.32
C LEU A 298 0.11 -5.17 -8.02
N ALA A 299 0.98 -5.90 -8.71
CA ALA A 299 0.62 -7.18 -9.30
C ALA A 299 0.41 -8.26 -8.23
N ARG A 300 1.30 -8.33 -7.24
CA ARG A 300 1.14 -9.20 -6.06
C ARG A 300 -0.08 -8.79 -5.24
N LEU A 301 -0.23 -7.50 -4.93
CA LEU A 301 -1.41 -7.01 -4.20
C LEU A 301 -2.72 -7.33 -4.92
N GLY A 302 -2.77 -7.11 -6.25
CA GLY A 302 -3.95 -7.40 -7.05
C GLY A 302 -4.30 -8.89 -7.05
N SER A 303 -3.30 -9.77 -7.13
CA SER A 303 -3.52 -11.22 -7.06
C SER A 303 -4.13 -11.65 -5.73
N LEU A 304 -3.74 -11.02 -4.61
CA LEU A 304 -4.33 -11.28 -3.30
C LEU A 304 -5.76 -10.75 -3.18
N LEU A 305 -6.04 -9.57 -3.75
CA LEU A 305 -7.41 -9.03 -3.81
C LEU A 305 -8.37 -9.91 -4.63
N ASP A 306 -7.86 -10.51 -5.70
CA ASP A 306 -8.60 -11.49 -6.52
C ASP A 306 -8.83 -12.81 -5.75
N GLU A 307 -7.83 -13.27 -4.99
CA GLU A 307 -7.88 -14.53 -4.24
C GLU A 307 -8.73 -14.45 -2.96
N ILE A 308 -8.75 -13.30 -2.28
CA ILE A 308 -9.32 -13.11 -0.94
C ILE A 308 -10.48 -12.11 -1.02
N PRO A 309 -11.75 -12.54 -1.23
CA PRO A 309 -12.88 -11.64 -1.54
C PRO A 309 -13.31 -10.70 -0.42
N ASN A 310 -12.85 -10.94 0.82
CA ASN A 310 -13.14 -10.13 2.00
C ASN A 310 -12.03 -9.10 2.34
N MET A 311 -10.90 -9.10 1.62
CA MET A 311 -9.76 -8.18 1.84
C MET A 311 -9.90 -6.83 1.14
N HIS A 312 -9.90 -5.74 1.87
CA HIS A 312 -9.83 -4.39 1.33
C HIS A 312 -8.45 -3.80 1.64
N THR A 313 -8.15 -2.62 1.11
CA THR A 313 -6.92 -1.92 1.45
C THR A 313 -7.10 -0.41 1.42
N GLU A 314 -6.13 0.33 1.94
CA GLU A 314 -6.17 1.79 2.06
C GLU A 314 -4.79 2.43 1.83
N LEU A 315 -4.76 3.76 1.70
CA LEU A 315 -3.61 4.52 1.18
C LEU A 315 -2.69 5.13 2.25
N GLY A 316 -3.01 4.92 3.52
CA GLY A 316 -2.39 5.55 4.68
C GLY A 316 -0.88 5.48 4.60
N ALA A 317 -0.24 6.63 4.80
CA ALA A 317 1.22 6.80 4.75
C ALA A 317 1.94 6.42 3.42
N VAL A 318 1.27 5.81 2.44
CA VAL A 318 1.93 5.20 1.27
C VAL A 318 1.44 5.71 -0.09
N ILE A 319 0.77 6.86 -0.15
CA ILE A 319 0.33 7.46 -1.44
C ILE A 319 1.48 7.68 -2.44
N TYR A 320 2.72 7.73 -1.96
CA TYR A 320 3.90 7.79 -2.83
C TYR A 320 4.08 6.53 -3.69
N GLU A 321 3.53 5.40 -3.28
CA GLU A 321 3.58 4.14 -4.03
C GLU A 321 2.77 4.20 -5.32
N PRO A 322 1.46 4.53 -5.32
CA PRO A 322 0.73 4.64 -6.58
C PRO A 322 1.24 5.80 -7.44
N GLY A 323 1.53 6.97 -6.85
CA GLY A 323 1.89 8.13 -7.66
C GLY A 323 3.33 8.11 -8.21
N ARG A 324 4.17 7.13 -7.88
CA ARG A 324 5.46 6.90 -8.59
C ARG A 324 5.34 5.96 -9.79
N GLN A 325 4.16 5.36 -10.02
CA GLN A 325 3.88 4.39 -11.08
C GLN A 325 2.53 4.67 -11.78
N PRO A 326 2.29 5.91 -12.26
CA PRO A 326 0.95 6.43 -12.51
C PRO A 326 0.11 5.60 -13.49
N ARG A 327 0.73 5.03 -14.52
CA ARG A 327 0.01 4.22 -15.53
C ARG A 327 -0.49 2.91 -14.97
N PHE A 328 0.35 2.19 -14.22
CA PHE A 328 -0.06 0.89 -13.67
C PHE A 328 -0.99 1.08 -12.47
N ALA A 329 -0.70 2.07 -11.61
CA ALA A 329 -1.58 2.42 -10.50
C ALA A 329 -2.97 2.83 -10.98
N ARG A 330 -3.09 3.65 -12.04
CA ARG A 330 -4.40 4.02 -12.59
C ARG A 330 -5.23 2.80 -12.98
N GLU A 331 -4.65 1.87 -13.74
CA GLU A 331 -5.35 0.65 -14.16
C GLU A 331 -5.69 -0.26 -12.97
N PHE A 332 -4.80 -0.34 -11.97
CA PHE A 332 -5.05 -1.05 -10.71
C PHE A 332 -6.26 -0.46 -9.97
N PHE A 333 -6.30 0.86 -9.80
CA PHE A 333 -7.40 1.55 -9.13
C PHE A 333 -8.73 1.36 -9.86
N ILE A 334 -8.73 1.36 -11.19
CA ILE A 334 -9.93 1.09 -11.98
C ILE A 334 -10.39 -0.36 -11.79
N LYS A 335 -9.48 -1.33 -11.84
CA LYS A 335 -9.82 -2.76 -11.68
C LYS A 335 -10.36 -3.07 -10.28
N TYR A 336 -9.73 -2.53 -9.24
CA TYR A 336 -10.03 -2.82 -7.83
C TYR A 336 -10.77 -1.68 -7.12
N GLN A 337 -11.49 -0.83 -7.88
CA GLN A 337 -12.13 0.38 -7.39
C GLN A 337 -13.09 0.16 -6.22
N ASP A 338 -13.68 -1.03 -6.07
CA ASP A 338 -14.60 -1.38 -4.97
C ASP A 338 -13.89 -1.92 -3.71
N ARG A 339 -12.55 -1.97 -3.71
CA ARG A 339 -11.73 -2.60 -2.63
C ARG A 339 -10.65 -1.68 -2.06
N ILE A 340 -10.55 -0.44 -2.54
CA ILE A 340 -9.57 0.55 -2.11
C ILE A 340 -10.30 1.68 -1.38
N LEU A 341 -9.80 2.05 -0.19
CA LEU A 341 -10.36 3.12 0.63
C LEU A 341 -9.34 4.27 0.79
N MET A 342 -9.86 5.48 0.95
CA MET A 342 -9.06 6.64 1.33
C MET A 342 -8.65 6.53 2.81
N GLY A 343 -7.37 6.71 3.07
CA GLY A 343 -6.79 6.74 4.42
C GLY A 343 -5.48 7.52 4.42
N LYS A 344 -5.19 8.27 5.48
CA LYS A 344 -4.01 9.13 5.57
C LYS A 344 -3.00 8.73 6.64
N ASP A 345 -3.43 7.93 7.62
CA ASP A 345 -2.74 7.50 8.85
C ASP A 345 -2.58 8.65 9.89
N ARG A 346 -1.94 9.74 9.50
CA ARG A 346 -1.72 10.90 10.39
C ARG A 346 -2.59 12.11 9.99
N TRP A 347 -3.25 12.71 10.98
CA TRP A 347 -3.90 14.01 10.83
C TRP A 347 -2.88 15.12 10.54
N ASP A 348 -2.89 15.60 9.31
CA ASP A 348 -2.19 16.81 8.86
C ASP A 348 -2.88 17.32 7.57
N PRO A 349 -3.77 18.33 7.66
CA PRO A 349 -4.50 18.87 6.51
C PRO A 349 -3.61 19.28 5.34
N GLY A 350 -2.39 19.77 5.62
CA GLY A 350 -1.47 20.25 4.59
C GLY A 350 -0.96 19.12 3.68
N GLU A 351 -0.84 17.91 4.22
CA GLU A 351 -0.34 16.74 3.48
C GLU A 351 -1.40 16.12 2.54
N TYR A 352 -2.70 16.36 2.76
CA TYR A 352 -3.77 15.82 1.91
C TYR A 352 -3.75 16.38 0.48
N SER A 353 -3.23 17.59 0.29
CA SER A 353 -3.04 18.19 -1.03
C SER A 353 -2.33 17.24 -2.00
N THR A 354 -1.35 16.48 -1.50
CA THR A 354 -0.62 15.49 -2.30
C THR A 354 -1.47 14.27 -2.65
N TYR A 355 -2.38 13.85 -1.76
CA TYR A 355 -3.30 12.74 -2.04
C TYR A 355 -4.28 13.12 -3.14
N PHE A 356 -4.89 14.30 -3.03
CA PHE A 356 -5.81 14.79 -4.06
C PHE A 356 -5.08 14.96 -5.38
N ARG A 357 -3.88 15.53 -5.36
CA ARG A 357 -3.08 15.72 -6.58
C ARG A 357 -2.72 14.39 -7.25
N VAL A 358 -2.29 13.38 -6.48
CA VAL A 358 -2.03 12.05 -7.03
C VAL A 358 -3.30 11.43 -7.60
N LEU A 359 -4.44 11.50 -6.91
CA LEU A 359 -5.63 10.76 -7.33
C LEU A 359 -6.44 11.47 -8.44
N GLU A 360 -6.54 12.80 -8.42
CA GLU A 360 -7.51 13.54 -9.22
C GLU A 360 -6.94 14.19 -10.50
N THR A 361 -5.62 14.35 -10.59
CA THR A 361 -5.00 15.16 -11.65
C THR A 361 -4.22 14.30 -12.63
N ASP A 362 -3.89 14.87 -13.78
CA ASP A 362 -2.90 14.37 -14.75
C ASP A 362 -1.51 15.00 -14.54
N ASP A 363 -1.29 15.66 -13.40
CA ASP A 363 -0.07 16.41 -13.11
C ASP A 363 1.18 15.54 -13.18
N GLU A 364 2.26 16.12 -13.71
CA GLU A 364 3.54 15.44 -13.82
C GLU A 364 4.58 16.02 -12.85
N TYR A 365 5.44 15.15 -12.33
CA TYR A 365 6.71 15.51 -11.71
C TYR A 365 6.61 16.52 -10.54
N PHE A 366 5.88 16.17 -9.48
CA PHE A 366 5.75 17.03 -8.28
C PHE A 366 6.38 16.44 -7.02
N PRO A 367 6.79 17.25 -6.02
CA PRO A 367 7.37 16.74 -4.78
C PRO A 367 6.37 15.93 -3.95
N TYR A 368 6.89 14.95 -3.21
CA TYR A 368 6.21 14.36 -2.06
C TYR A 368 6.50 15.19 -0.79
N TYR A 369 5.55 15.24 0.15
CA TYR A 369 5.66 16.09 1.35
C TYR A 369 6.67 15.59 2.40
N ARG A 370 7.20 14.36 2.28
CA ARG A 370 8.22 13.79 3.18
C ARG A 370 9.38 13.16 2.41
N LYS A 371 10.46 13.92 2.24
CA LYS A 371 11.66 13.50 1.48
C LYS A 371 12.27 12.16 1.94
N TYR A 372 12.25 11.88 3.24
CA TYR A 372 12.83 10.64 3.78
C TYR A 372 12.02 9.38 3.44
N HIS A 373 10.72 9.51 3.18
CA HIS A 373 9.84 8.41 2.78
C HIS A 373 9.96 8.11 1.28
N ALA A 374 10.02 9.16 0.48
CA ALA A 374 10.16 9.10 -0.96
C ALA A 374 10.97 10.31 -1.44
N PHE A 375 12.07 10.05 -2.14
CA PHE A 375 12.89 11.08 -2.79
C PHE A 375 12.55 11.25 -4.29
N TRP A 376 11.68 10.37 -4.81
CA TRP A 376 11.18 10.46 -6.18
C TRP A 376 10.05 11.48 -6.30
N ARG A 377 9.80 11.89 -7.54
CA ARG A 377 8.67 12.73 -7.88
C ARG A 377 7.41 11.90 -8.03
N MET A 378 6.30 12.57 -7.78
CA MET A 378 4.95 12.08 -7.85
C MET A 378 4.30 12.49 -9.17
N TYR A 379 3.32 11.71 -9.59
CA TYR A 379 2.53 11.90 -10.80
C TYR A 379 1.06 11.63 -10.47
N GLY A 380 0.19 12.39 -11.12
CA GLY A 380 -1.24 12.24 -11.08
C GLY A 380 -1.69 10.98 -11.84
N LEU A 381 -2.77 10.37 -11.35
CA LEU A 381 -3.38 9.17 -11.91
C LEU A 381 -4.53 9.47 -12.88
N ASP A 382 -5.08 10.69 -12.84
CA ASP A 382 -6.29 11.10 -13.57
C ASP A 382 -7.40 10.04 -13.44
N LEU A 383 -7.78 9.75 -12.19
CA LEU A 383 -8.79 8.74 -11.91
C LEU A 383 -10.17 9.21 -12.38
N PRO A 384 -10.97 8.32 -13.03
CA PRO A 384 -12.34 8.65 -13.39
C PRO A 384 -13.17 9.00 -12.15
N ASP A 385 -14.15 9.89 -12.33
CA ASP A 385 -15.02 10.37 -11.24
C ASP A 385 -15.71 9.24 -10.46
N GLU A 386 -16.11 8.15 -11.14
CA GLU A 386 -16.67 6.97 -10.47
C GLU A 386 -15.68 6.31 -9.51
N VAL A 387 -14.43 6.15 -9.93
CA VAL A 387 -13.37 5.56 -9.09
C VAL A 387 -13.06 6.47 -7.92
N LEU A 388 -12.97 7.79 -8.15
CA LEU A 388 -12.75 8.77 -7.09
C LEU A 388 -13.82 8.70 -6.00
N ARG A 389 -15.11 8.67 -6.37
CA ARG A 389 -16.20 8.57 -5.37
C ARG A 389 -16.13 7.28 -4.56
N LYS A 390 -15.82 6.15 -5.20
CA LYS A 390 -15.66 4.86 -4.51
C LYS A 390 -14.53 4.87 -3.50
N VAL A 391 -13.35 5.33 -3.91
CA VAL A 391 -12.19 5.45 -3.03
C VAL A 391 -12.44 6.45 -1.90
N TYR A 392 -13.07 7.58 -2.21
CA TYR A 392 -13.28 8.66 -1.24
C TYR A 392 -14.36 8.34 -0.22
N PHE A 393 -15.47 7.69 -0.58
CA PHE A 393 -16.54 7.47 0.39
C PHE A 393 -17.43 6.26 0.14
N GLU A 394 -17.75 5.88 -1.10
CA GLU A 394 -18.79 4.84 -1.31
C GLU A 394 -18.35 3.48 -0.75
N ASN A 395 -17.06 3.14 -0.83
CA ASN A 395 -16.56 1.89 -0.25
C ASN A 395 -16.61 1.93 1.28
N ALA A 396 -16.20 3.04 1.89
CA ALA A 396 -16.26 3.21 3.34
C ALA A 396 -17.71 3.14 3.86
N LEU A 397 -18.67 3.79 3.18
CA LEU A 397 -20.10 3.74 3.52
C LEU A 397 -20.69 2.33 3.48
N LYS A 398 -20.22 1.49 2.54
CA LYS A 398 -20.65 0.07 2.46
C LYS A 398 -20.02 -0.78 3.57
N LEU A 399 -18.79 -0.47 3.93
CA LEU A 399 -17.94 -1.34 4.75
C LEU A 399 -18.02 -1.05 6.24
N VAL A 400 -18.13 0.23 6.63
CA VAL A 400 -18.12 0.66 8.02
C VAL A 400 -19.56 0.92 8.48
N PRO A 401 -20.12 0.13 9.40
CA PRO A 401 -21.49 0.32 9.87
C PRO A 401 -21.68 1.68 10.56
N GLY A 402 -22.90 2.21 10.47
CA GLY A 402 -23.30 3.41 11.22
C GLY A 402 -22.77 4.74 10.69
N LEU A 403 -22.11 4.77 9.53
CA LEU A 403 -21.80 6.02 8.83
C LEU A 403 -23.07 6.69 8.28
N ASP A 404 -23.17 8.01 8.44
CA ASP A 404 -24.27 8.81 7.94
C ASP A 404 -24.11 9.10 6.44
N ALA A 405 -24.79 8.29 5.62
CA ALA A 405 -24.76 8.40 4.16
C ALA A 405 -25.31 9.75 3.66
N THR A 406 -26.19 10.43 4.41
CA THR A 406 -26.84 11.68 3.98
C THR A 406 -25.86 12.85 3.83
N ARG A 407 -24.63 12.70 4.34
CA ARG A 407 -23.51 13.65 4.18
C ARG A 407 -22.84 13.57 2.81
N PHE A 408 -23.16 12.55 2.02
CA PHE A 408 -22.51 12.28 0.74
C PHE A 408 -23.53 12.34 -0.40
N PRO A 409 -23.11 12.72 -1.63
CA PRO A 409 -24.00 12.78 -2.78
C PRO A 409 -24.67 11.42 -3.04
N GLY A 410 -26.01 11.42 -3.08
CA GLY A 410 -26.83 10.24 -3.37
C GLY A 410 -27.20 9.36 -2.17
N GLY A 411 -26.80 9.75 -0.95
CA GLY A 411 -27.14 9.05 0.30
C GLY A 411 -28.32 9.63 1.05
#